data_AF-A0A7G8J4L6-F1
#
_entry.id   AF-A0A7G8J4L6-F1
#
_cell.length_a   1.000
_cell.length_b   1.000
_cell.length_c   1.000
_cell.angle_alpha   90.00
_cell.angle_beta   90.00
_cell.angle_gamma   90.00
#
_symmetry.space_group_name_H-M   'P 1'
#
loop_
_entity.id
_entity.type
_entity.pdbx_description
1 polymer ?
#
loop_
_entity_poly.entity_id
_entity_poly.type
_entity_poly.pdbx_seq_one_letter_code
_entity_poly.pdbx_strand_id
1 'polypeptide(L)'
;MPKLVRSLYRLIALDGSPHPVLDAPYESMDAAEAAAQRWCSGQGRDLSLQQRGIGLEVQTSCGAWRTIRYPQACLRDSGEHSPVH
;
A
#
# COMPACT_ATOMS: atom_id res chain seq x y z
N MET A 1 21.28 -11.70 -18.66
CA MET A 1 19.97 -11.98 -18.03
C MET A 1 19.95 -11.27 -16.69
N PRO A 2 19.14 -10.23 -16.47
CA PRO A 2 19.12 -9.58 -15.17
C PRO A 2 18.60 -10.61 -14.17
N LYS A 3 19.42 -10.88 -13.16
CA LYS A 3 19.11 -11.76 -12.04
C LYS A 3 17.75 -11.31 -11.51
N LEU A 4 16.76 -12.21 -11.47
CA LEU A 4 15.56 -12.01 -10.67
C LEU A 4 16.02 -11.95 -9.20
N VAL A 5 16.53 -10.80 -8.78
CA VAL A 5 16.59 -10.43 -7.39
C VAL A 5 15.14 -10.49 -6.93
N ARG A 6 14.82 -11.49 -6.10
CA ARG A 6 13.52 -11.62 -5.45
C ARG A 6 13.31 -10.32 -4.68
N SER A 7 12.60 -9.40 -5.31
CA SER A 7 12.34 -8.08 -4.78
C SER A 7 11.25 -8.30 -3.76
N LEU A 8 11.57 -8.13 -2.47
CA LEU A 8 10.57 -8.18 -1.43
C LEU A 8 9.80 -6.88 -1.44
N TYR A 9 8.49 -6.97 -1.33
CA TYR A 9 7.61 -5.83 -1.24
C TYR A 9 7.00 -5.77 0.16
N ARG A 10 6.78 -4.57 0.69
CA ARG A 10 6.08 -4.37 1.95
C ARG A 10 5.12 -3.20 1.83
N LEU A 11 4.11 -3.20 2.71
CA LEU A 11 3.13 -2.13 2.79
C LEU A 11 3.39 -1.31 4.06
N ILE A 12 3.52 -0.01 3.88
CA ILE A 12 3.72 0.99 4.94
C ILE A 12 2.53 1.92 4.99
N ALA A 13 2.32 2.58 6.14
CA ALA A 13 1.42 3.72 6.21
C ALA A 13 1.95 4.89 5.38
N LEU A 14 1.09 5.84 5.01
CA LEU A 14 1.49 7.10 4.35
C LEU A 14 2.55 7.89 5.11
N ASP A 15 2.58 7.73 6.44
CA ASP A 15 3.55 8.35 7.35
C ASP A 15 4.97 7.74 7.24
N GLY A 16 5.14 6.62 6.53
CA GLY A 16 6.41 5.89 6.47
C GLY A 16 6.57 4.84 7.56
N SER A 17 5.66 4.83 8.54
CA SER A 17 5.58 3.82 9.60
C SER A 17 5.10 2.46 9.07
N PRO A 18 5.53 1.32 9.64
CA PRO A 18 5.06 -0.01 9.24
C PRO A 18 3.55 -0.15 9.44
N HIS A 19 2.86 -0.74 8.47
CA HIS A 19 1.40 -0.82 8.51
C HIS A 19 0.93 -1.90 9.51
N PRO A 20 0.14 -1.59 10.55
CA PRO A 20 -0.12 -2.51 11.67
C PRO A 20 -0.78 -3.85 11.28
N VAL A 21 -1.48 -3.88 10.14
CA VAL A 21 -2.19 -5.07 9.64
C VAL A 21 -1.54 -5.67 8.39
N LEU A 22 -0.74 -4.88 7.66
CA LEU A 22 -0.26 -5.22 6.31
C LEU A 22 1.27 -5.18 6.20
N ASP A 23 1.97 -5.02 7.34
CA ASP A 23 3.42 -5.14 7.45
C ASP A 23 3.82 -6.62 7.31
N ALA A 24 3.71 -7.12 6.08
CA ALA A 24 4.10 -8.46 5.69
C ALA A 24 5.02 -8.41 4.48
N PRO A 25 5.98 -9.34 4.36
CA PRO A 25 6.80 -9.47 3.17
C PRO A 25 5.99 -10.13 2.04
N TYR A 26 5.81 -9.40 0.94
CA TYR A 26 5.18 -9.88 -0.28
C TYR A 26 6.26 -10.20 -1.33
N GLU A 27 6.08 -11.31 -2.04
CA GLU A 27 6.99 -11.73 -3.11
C GLU A 27 6.71 -11.05 -4.46
N SER A 28 5.60 -10.32 -4.56
CA SER A 28 5.14 -9.67 -5.80
C SER A 28 4.34 -8.40 -5.49
N MET A 29 4.43 -7.42 -6.40
CA MET A 29 3.64 -6.18 -6.34
C MET A 29 2.14 -6.48 -6.31
N ASP A 30 1.69 -7.44 -7.13
CA ASP A 30 0.27 -7.80 -7.26
C ASP A 30 -0.30 -8.31 -5.93
N ALA A 31 0.45 -9.16 -5.21
CA ALA A 31 0.06 -9.66 -3.89
C ALA A 31 -0.03 -8.54 -2.84
N ALA A 32 0.90 -7.60 -2.87
CA ALA A 32 0.89 -6.44 -1.99
C ALA A 32 -0.29 -5.49 -2.31
N GLU A 33 -0.55 -5.22 -3.59
CA GLU A 33 -1.69 -4.39 -4.00
C GLU A 33 -3.04 -5.03 -3.67
N ALA A 34 -3.18 -6.33 -3.92
CA ALA A 34 -4.38 -7.06 -3.57
C ALA A 34 -4.64 -7.01 -2.06
N ALA A 35 -3.60 -7.14 -1.23
CA ALA A 35 -3.73 -7.02 0.21
C ALA A 35 -4.14 -5.61 0.65
N ALA A 36 -3.51 -4.56 0.09
CA ALA A 36 -3.87 -3.18 0.33
C ALA A 36 -5.34 -2.88 -0.06
N GLN A 37 -5.77 -3.34 -1.24
CA GLN A 37 -7.14 -3.18 -1.71
C GLN A 37 -8.15 -3.89 -0.81
N ARG A 38 -7.88 -5.15 -0.43
CA ARG A 38 -8.74 -5.91 0.48
C ARG A 38 -8.86 -5.25 1.84
N TRP A 39 -7.78 -4.72 2.36
CA TRP A 39 -7.79 -4.00 3.62
C TRP A 39 -8.57 -2.70 3.53
N CYS A 40 -8.35 -1.89 2.48
CA CYS A 40 -9.09 -0.64 2.29
C CYS A 40 -10.59 -0.85 2.09
N SER A 41 -11.01 -1.92 1.42
CA SER A 41 -12.43 -2.25 1.25
C SER A 41 -13.07 -2.83 2.53
N GLY A 42 -12.26 -3.29 3.48
CA GLY A 42 -12.69 -3.85 4.77
C GLY A 42 -12.38 -2.91 5.93
N GLN A 43 -11.25 -3.14 6.60
CA GLN A 43 -10.83 -2.45 7.82
C GLN A 43 -10.49 -0.97 7.60
N GLY A 44 -9.90 -0.63 6.46
CA GLY A 44 -9.52 0.74 6.09
C GLY A 44 -10.67 1.57 5.53
N ARG A 45 -11.89 1.02 5.42
CA ARG A 45 -13.04 1.69 4.83
C ARG A 45 -13.55 2.85 5.68
N ASP A 46 -13.51 2.68 7.00
CA ASP A 46 -13.98 3.67 7.98
C ASP A 46 -12.86 4.65 8.40
N LEU A 47 -11.61 4.35 8.03
CA LEU A 47 -10.46 5.15 8.37
C LEU A 47 -10.31 6.36 7.43
N SER A 48 -9.85 7.47 7.97
CA SER A 48 -9.54 8.68 7.20
C SER A 48 -8.42 8.44 6.20
N LEU A 49 -8.38 9.20 5.10
CA LEU A 49 -7.40 9.10 4.02
C LEU A 49 -5.94 8.93 4.48
N GLN A 50 -5.52 9.65 5.54
CA GLN A 50 -4.18 9.52 6.12
C GLN A 50 -3.92 8.17 6.80
N GLN A 51 -4.94 7.60 7.44
CA GLN A 51 -4.84 6.30 8.11
C GLN A 51 -5.02 5.14 7.14
N ARG A 52 -5.87 5.30 6.11
CA ARG A 52 -6.05 4.27 5.07
C ARG A 52 -5.01 4.33 3.96
N GLY A 53 -4.33 5.44 3.79
CA GLY A 53 -3.34 5.61 2.74
C GLY A 53 -2.13 4.72 3.00
N ILE A 54 -1.84 3.89 2.01
CA ILE A 54 -0.79 2.87 2.07
C ILE A 54 0.28 3.21 1.04
N GLY A 55 1.54 3.11 1.44
CA GLY A 55 2.70 3.10 0.55
C GLY A 55 3.17 1.68 0.27
N LEU A 56 3.56 1.40 -0.96
CA LEU A 56 4.17 0.14 -1.37
C LEU A 56 5.66 0.38 -1.61
N GLU A 57 6.47 -0.27 -0.79
CA GLU A 57 7.92 -0.22 -0.90
C GLU A 57 8.47 -1.52 -1.48
N VAL A 58 9.57 -1.39 -2.22
CA VAL A 58 10.37 -2.52 -2.69
C VAL A 58 11.73 -2.50 -2.03
N GLN A 59 12.21 -3.68 -1.64
CA GLN A 59 13.57 -3.87 -1.21
C GLN A 59 14.48 -3.88 -2.45
N THR A 60 15.39 -2.91 -2.49
CA THR A 60 16.44 -2.83 -3.51
C THR A 60 17.52 -3.88 -3.25
N SER A 61 18.33 -4.19 -4.27
CA SER A 61 19.47 -5.12 -4.16
C SER A 61 20.52 -4.71 -3.12
N CYS A 62 20.52 -3.45 -2.68
CA CYS A 62 21.40 -2.93 -1.64
C CYS A 62 20.81 -3.07 -0.21
N GLY A 63 19.62 -3.67 -0.07
CA GLY A 63 18.92 -3.83 1.22
C GLY A 63 18.14 -2.60 1.67
N ALA A 64 18.14 -1.51 0.89
CA ALA A 64 17.33 -0.33 1.17
C ALA A 64 15.89 -0.52 0.68
N TRP A 65 14.92 0.03 1.41
CA TRP A 65 13.52 0.08 1.01
C TRP A 65 13.25 1.37 0.24
N ARG A 66 12.45 1.28 -0.81
CA ARG A 66 12.11 2.45 -1.62
C ARG A 66 10.64 2.39 -2.01
N THR A 67 9.90 3.45 -1.68
CA THR A 67 8.51 3.59 -2.12
C THR A 67 8.44 3.70 -3.63
N ILE A 68 7.76 2.74 -4.24
CA ILE A 68 7.60 2.68 -5.70
C ILE A 68 6.18 3.02 -6.14
N ARG A 69 5.19 2.80 -5.28
CA ARG A 69 3.78 3.11 -5.58
C ARG A 69 2.94 3.34 -4.34
N TYR A 70 1.78 3.94 -4.57
CA TYR A 70 0.71 4.06 -3.60
C TYR A 70 -0.56 3.42 -4.20
N PRO A 71 -1.16 2.39 -3.56
CA PRO A 71 -2.37 1.77 -4.05
C PRO A 71 -3.51 2.78 -4.10
N GLN A 72 -3.96 3.11 -5.31
CA GLN A 72 -5.03 4.11 -5.52
C GLN A 72 -6.35 3.69 -4.86
N ALA A 73 -6.59 2.39 -4.70
CA ALA A 73 -7.73 1.88 -3.92
C ALA A 73 -7.79 2.47 -2.50
N CYS A 74 -6.62 2.73 -1.91
CA CYS A 74 -6.46 3.29 -0.58
C CYS A 74 -6.50 4.83 -0.57
N LEU A 75 -6.32 5.47 -1.72
CA LEU A 75 -6.27 6.93 -1.87
C LEU A 75 -7.55 7.53 -2.47
N ARG A 76 -8.44 6.71 -3.03
CA ARG A 76 -9.74 7.17 -3.52
C ARG A 76 -10.64 7.51 -2.34
N ASP A 77 -10.64 8.76 -1.94
CA ASP A 77 -11.62 9.27 -0.99
C ASP A 77 -13.01 8.83 -1.46
N SER A 78 -13.76 8.19 -0.58
CA SER A 78 -15.17 7.90 -0.84
C SER A 78 -16.01 9.17 -0.79
N GLY A 79 -15.39 10.36 -0.74
CA GLY A 79 -15.99 11.66 -0.94
C GLY A 79 -16.46 11.87 -2.37
N GLU A 80 -17.40 11.02 -2.80
CA GLU A 80 -18.58 11.56 -3.44
C GLU A 80 -19.40 12.29 -2.35
N HIS A 81 -18.88 13.42 -1.85
CA HIS A 81 -19.78 14.53 -1.65
C HIS A 81 -20.07 15.05 -3.05
N SER A 82 -21.07 14.45 -3.70
CA SER A 82 -21.94 15.22 -4.56
C SER A 82 -22.76 16.11 -3.61
N PRO A 83 -22.48 17.43 -3.45
CA PRO A 83 -23.54 18.31 -3.03
C PRO A 83 -24.52 18.35 -4.20
N VAL A 84 -25.57 17.55 -4.08
CA VAL A 84 -26.83 17.87 -4.72
C VAL A 84 -27.27 19.21 -4.12
N HIS A 85 -27.17 20.30 -4.88
CA HIS A 85 -28.07 21.44 -4.81
C HIS A 85 -27.85 22.41 -5.97
#